data_AF-A0A1Y3MHI3-F1
#
_entry.id   AF-A0A1Y3MHI3-F1
#
_cell.length_a   1.000
_cell.length_b   1.000
_cell.length_c   1.000
_cell.angle_alpha   90.00
_cell.angle_beta   90.00
_cell.angle_gamma   90.00
#
_symmetry.space_group_name_H-M   'P 1'
#
loop_
_entity.id
_entity.type
_entity.pdbx_description
1 polymer ?
#
loop_
_entity_poly.entity_id
_entity_poly.type
_entity_poly.pdbx_seq_one_letter_code
_entity_poly.pdbx_strand_id
1 'polypeptide(L)'
;MISTSIKEDLKKYKLKSRGGIYYKKIRQYFIYMHIGVTGMENDIVRIRGYMKPYIIDDIFWGVFDMKSNSNDPIGLRANGAYKVDGFEDFYNDVKYGDVESLRDVSKELIGKCYEDLEETVNHFKKFDEFLHFSKSSGKNQLYDYNLFDMLLLINARKYKEAKSIATNLIKKHEYGRFSNEGKNIYEYIVDYCNKHI
;
A
#
# COMPACT_ATOMS: atom_id res chain seq x y z
N MET A 1 -0.13 -15.94 23.69
CA MET A 1 -1.54 -15.69 24.12
C MET A 1 -2.15 -14.41 23.54
N ILE A 2 -1.40 -13.57 22.81
CA ILE A 2 -1.88 -12.30 22.18
C ILE A 2 -2.81 -12.53 20.95
N SER A 3 -2.72 -13.71 20.31
CA SER A 3 -3.38 -14.05 19.04
C SER A 3 -4.91 -14.14 19.09
N THR A 4 -5.51 -14.58 20.19
CA THR A 4 -6.97 -14.84 20.23
C THR A 4 -7.79 -13.58 20.47
N SER A 5 -7.28 -12.63 21.28
CA SER A 5 -8.01 -11.40 21.62
C SER A 5 -7.93 -10.32 20.54
N ILE A 6 -6.79 -10.13 19.87
CA ILE A 6 -6.70 -9.20 18.73
C ILE A 6 -7.71 -9.59 17.64
N LYS A 7 -7.95 -10.91 17.45
CA LYS A 7 -8.94 -11.41 16.49
C LYS A 7 -10.36 -10.91 16.74
N GLU A 8 -10.77 -10.66 17.98
CA GLU A 8 -12.11 -10.15 18.28
C GLU A 8 -12.26 -8.69 17.86
N ASP A 9 -11.22 -7.89 18.06
CA ASP A 9 -11.21 -6.48 17.63
C ASP A 9 -11.08 -6.35 16.10
N LEU A 10 -10.32 -7.26 15.46
CA LEU A 10 -10.33 -7.37 14.00
C LEU A 10 -11.72 -7.70 13.46
N LYS A 11 -12.54 -8.48 14.18
CA LYS A 11 -13.93 -8.76 13.77
C LYS A 11 -14.79 -7.50 13.82
N LYS A 12 -14.63 -6.62 14.83
CA LYS A 12 -15.34 -5.32 14.91
C LYS A 12 -15.18 -4.54 13.61
N TYR A 13 -13.95 -4.41 13.14
CA TYR A 13 -13.61 -3.67 11.91
C TYR A 13 -13.68 -4.52 10.64
N LYS A 14 -14.01 -5.82 10.75
CA LYS A 14 -14.01 -6.81 9.65
C LYS A 14 -12.68 -6.84 8.89
N LEU A 15 -11.57 -6.63 9.60
CA LEU A 15 -10.22 -6.72 9.08
C LEU A 15 -9.86 -8.19 8.84
N LYS A 16 -9.21 -8.47 7.71
CA LYS A 16 -8.57 -9.77 7.43
C LYS A 16 -7.09 -9.69 7.80
N SER A 17 -6.44 -10.83 7.94
CA SER A 17 -5.00 -10.88 8.23
C SER A 17 -4.26 -11.88 7.32
N ARG A 18 -3.02 -11.56 6.97
CA ARG A 18 -2.09 -12.44 6.25
C ARG A 18 -0.66 -12.05 6.59
N GLY A 19 0.15 -13.00 7.07
CA GLY A 19 1.56 -12.76 7.40
C GLY A 19 1.79 -11.66 8.43
N GLY A 20 0.88 -11.49 9.41
CA GLY A 20 0.97 -10.43 10.43
C GLY A 20 0.50 -9.04 9.97
N ILE A 21 0.06 -8.90 8.72
CA ILE A 21 -0.50 -7.65 8.17
C ILE A 21 -2.02 -7.72 8.21
N TYR A 22 -2.65 -6.67 8.73
CA TYR A 22 -4.11 -6.54 8.77
C TYR A 22 -4.60 -5.68 7.62
N TYR A 23 -5.69 -6.04 6.97
CA TYR A 23 -6.11 -5.34 5.76
C TYR A 23 -7.61 -5.44 5.49
N LYS A 24 -8.10 -4.52 4.66
CA LYS A 24 -9.48 -4.51 4.16
C LYS A 24 -9.57 -3.71 2.86
N LYS A 25 -10.51 -4.11 2.00
CA LYS A 25 -10.94 -3.29 0.88
C LYS A 25 -12.09 -2.40 1.33
N ILE A 26 -11.95 -1.09 1.16
CA ILE A 26 -12.99 -0.09 1.43
C ILE A 26 -13.27 0.62 0.11
N ARG A 27 -14.46 0.41 -0.45
CA ARG A 27 -14.86 0.94 -1.77
C ARG A 27 -13.82 0.57 -2.84
N GLN A 28 -13.20 1.58 -3.47
CA GLN A 28 -12.17 1.42 -4.50
C GLN A 28 -10.74 1.41 -3.96
N TYR A 29 -10.56 1.44 -2.64
CA TYR A 29 -9.26 1.49 -1.97
C TYR A 29 -8.98 0.21 -1.19
N PHE A 30 -7.70 -0.08 -1.03
CA PHE A 30 -7.16 -1.13 -0.18
C PHE A 30 -6.38 -0.48 0.95
N ILE A 31 -6.80 -0.75 2.19
CA ILE A 31 -6.09 -0.33 3.38
C ILE A 31 -5.36 -1.51 4.00
N TYR A 32 -4.18 -1.28 4.55
CA TYR A 32 -3.44 -2.30 5.30
C TYR A 32 -2.58 -1.69 6.40
N MET A 33 -2.32 -2.47 7.44
CA MET A 33 -1.67 -2.03 8.67
C MET A 33 -0.55 -2.98 9.05
N HIS A 34 0.60 -2.41 9.37
CA HIS A 34 1.72 -3.11 9.99
C HIS A 34 1.73 -2.80 11.47
N ILE A 35 1.77 -3.83 12.31
CA ILE A 35 1.90 -3.68 13.76
C ILE A 35 3.19 -4.35 14.20
N GLY A 36 4.03 -3.58 14.89
CA GLY A 36 5.26 -4.05 15.51
C GLY A 36 5.21 -3.85 17.01
N VAL A 37 5.78 -4.78 17.75
CA VAL A 37 5.98 -4.67 19.20
C VAL A 37 7.46 -4.88 19.48
N THR A 38 8.06 -3.99 20.25
CA THR A 38 9.44 -4.10 20.75
C THR A 38 9.40 -4.29 22.26
N GLY A 39 10.32 -5.08 22.85
CA GLY A 39 10.21 -5.46 24.26
C GLY A 39 11.51 -5.80 24.99
N MET A 40 12.68 -5.39 24.47
CA MET A 40 13.96 -5.60 25.18
C MET A 40 14.52 -4.34 25.84
N GLU A 41 13.90 -3.16 25.64
CA GLU A 41 14.38 -1.86 26.17
C GLU A 41 13.47 -0.69 25.74
N ASN A 42 12.67 -0.90 24.69
CA ASN A 42 11.66 0.04 24.20
C ASN A 42 10.33 -0.69 24.14
N ASP A 43 9.56 -0.67 25.22
CA ASP A 43 8.21 -1.25 25.28
C ASP A 43 7.25 -0.43 24.42
N ILE A 44 7.34 -0.55 23.09
CA ILE A 44 6.59 0.25 22.12
C ILE A 44 5.72 -0.66 21.27
N VAL A 45 4.45 -0.28 21.15
CA VAL A 45 3.59 -0.71 20.05
C VAL A 45 3.68 0.34 18.95
N ARG A 46 4.14 -0.09 17.78
CA ARG A 46 4.20 0.69 16.57
C ARG A 46 3.11 0.25 15.61
N ILE A 47 2.33 1.19 15.10
CA ILE A 47 1.41 0.93 13.99
C ILE A 47 1.71 1.86 12.83
N ARG A 48 1.67 1.29 11.63
CA ARG A 48 1.75 2.04 10.37
C ARG A 48 0.58 1.66 9.50
N GLY A 49 -0.19 2.66 9.09
CA GLY A 49 -1.38 2.51 8.27
C GLY A 49 -1.16 3.01 6.86
N TYR A 50 -1.54 2.19 5.90
CA TYR A 50 -1.31 2.45 4.49
C TYR A 50 -2.61 2.35 3.70
N MET A 51 -2.70 3.14 2.63
CA MET A 51 -3.80 3.07 1.68
C MET A 51 -3.32 3.19 0.23
N LYS A 52 -4.00 2.49 -0.68
CA LYS A 52 -3.79 2.60 -2.13
C LYS A 52 -5.09 2.30 -2.89
N PRO A 53 -5.28 2.81 -4.12
CA PRO A 53 -6.29 2.31 -5.04
C PRO A 53 -6.19 0.79 -5.16
N TYR A 54 -7.30 0.09 -4.97
CA TYR A 54 -7.32 -1.37 -5.00
C TYR A 54 -6.82 -1.94 -6.35
N ILE A 55 -7.15 -1.24 -7.44
CA ILE A 55 -6.80 -1.65 -8.80
C ILE A 55 -5.30 -1.54 -9.11
N ILE A 56 -4.53 -0.81 -8.30
CA ILE A 56 -3.14 -0.47 -8.63
C ILE A 56 -2.27 -1.72 -8.79
N ASP A 57 -2.45 -2.73 -7.93
CA ASP A 57 -1.65 -3.95 -8.06
C ASP A 57 -2.07 -4.77 -9.30
N ASP A 58 -3.34 -4.71 -9.73
CA ASP A 58 -3.76 -5.42 -10.95
C ASP A 58 -3.12 -4.83 -12.19
N ILE A 59 -3.01 -3.50 -12.24
CA ILE A 59 -2.34 -2.81 -13.33
C ILE A 59 -0.85 -3.11 -13.28
N PHE A 60 -0.24 -3.01 -12.10
CA PHE A 60 1.17 -3.34 -11.91
C PHE A 60 1.48 -4.78 -12.34
N TRP A 61 0.69 -5.76 -11.90
CA TRP A 61 0.86 -7.16 -12.31
C TRP A 61 0.61 -7.37 -13.80
N GLY A 62 -0.30 -6.62 -14.42
CA GLY A 62 -0.47 -6.62 -15.87
C GLY A 62 0.74 -6.06 -16.62
N VAL A 63 1.32 -4.98 -16.12
CA VAL A 63 2.54 -4.34 -16.68
C VAL A 63 3.76 -5.24 -16.52
N PHE A 64 3.88 -5.88 -15.37
CA PHE A 64 5.07 -6.60 -14.94
C PHE A 64 5.02 -8.10 -15.28
N ASP A 65 4.18 -8.48 -16.27
CA ASP A 65 3.97 -9.86 -16.76
C ASP A 65 3.61 -10.88 -15.66
N MET A 66 2.90 -10.44 -14.62
CA MET A 66 2.46 -11.23 -13.46
C MET A 66 0.92 -11.26 -13.32
N LYS A 67 0.18 -11.11 -14.42
CA LYS A 67 -1.28 -10.95 -14.41
C LYS A 67 -2.04 -12.06 -13.66
N SER A 68 -1.48 -13.26 -13.54
CA SER A 68 -2.07 -14.36 -12.75
C SER A 68 -2.26 -14.00 -11.28
N ASN A 69 -1.43 -13.12 -10.72
CA ASN A 69 -1.52 -12.65 -9.33
C ASN A 69 -2.86 -11.96 -9.03
N SER A 70 -3.54 -11.41 -10.04
CA SER A 70 -4.89 -10.84 -9.87
C SER A 70 -5.93 -11.88 -9.42
N ASN A 71 -5.67 -13.17 -9.67
CA ASN A 71 -6.54 -14.27 -9.26
C ASN A 71 -6.22 -14.80 -7.86
N ASP A 72 -5.10 -14.39 -7.27
CA ASP A 72 -4.69 -14.84 -5.94
C ASP A 72 -5.55 -14.22 -4.83
N PRO A 73 -5.55 -14.84 -3.63
CA PRO A 73 -6.29 -14.29 -2.51
C PRO A 73 -5.88 -12.84 -2.22
N ILE A 74 -6.88 -11.99 -2.01
CA ILE A 74 -6.74 -10.53 -1.77
C ILE A 74 -5.59 -10.12 -0.83
N GLY A 75 -5.23 -10.96 0.15
CA GLY A 75 -4.12 -10.72 1.05
C GLY A 75 -2.75 -10.61 0.36
N LEU A 76 -2.58 -11.10 -0.87
CA LEU A 76 -1.36 -10.89 -1.66
C LEU A 76 -1.07 -9.40 -1.86
N ARG A 77 -2.11 -8.55 -1.95
CA ARG A 77 -1.97 -7.09 -2.03
C ARG A 77 -1.47 -6.45 -0.74
N ALA A 78 -1.50 -7.18 0.38
CA ALA A 78 -0.99 -6.74 1.67
C ALA A 78 0.44 -7.22 1.92
N ASN A 79 0.76 -8.48 1.59
CA ASN A 79 2.04 -9.11 1.99
C ASN A 79 2.87 -9.70 0.83
N GLY A 80 2.47 -9.48 -0.43
CA GLY A 80 3.22 -9.96 -1.59
C GLY A 80 4.55 -9.23 -1.75
N ALA A 81 5.56 -9.94 -2.27
CA ALA A 81 6.87 -9.36 -2.58
C ALA A 81 6.81 -8.40 -3.78
N TYR A 82 6.02 -8.76 -4.80
CA TYR A 82 5.74 -7.95 -5.98
C TYR A 82 4.35 -7.33 -5.83
N LYS A 83 4.25 -6.21 -5.13
CA LYS A 83 3.04 -5.38 -5.00
C LYS A 83 3.43 -3.91 -5.00
N VAL A 84 2.50 -3.02 -5.30
CA VAL A 84 2.73 -1.58 -5.12
C VAL A 84 2.50 -1.22 -3.66
N ASP A 85 3.46 -0.55 -3.03
CA ASP A 85 3.28 -0.05 -1.66
C ASP A 85 2.28 1.11 -1.66
N GLY A 86 1.43 1.14 -0.63
CA GLY A 86 0.49 2.23 -0.40
C GLY A 86 1.11 3.43 0.26
N PHE A 87 0.39 4.54 0.22
CA PHE A 87 0.74 5.76 0.91
C PHE A 87 0.55 5.55 2.42
N GLU A 88 1.60 5.80 3.20
CA GLU A 88 1.54 5.76 4.67
C GLU A 88 0.81 7.00 5.18
N ASP A 89 -0.45 6.88 5.58
CA ASP A 89 -1.23 8.02 6.09
C ASP A 89 -1.15 8.11 7.62
N PHE A 90 -1.04 6.95 8.27
CA PHE A 90 -1.08 6.85 9.72
C PHE A 90 0.24 6.28 10.27
N TYR A 91 0.79 6.94 11.28
CA TYR A 91 1.92 6.47 12.05
C TYR A 91 1.70 6.77 13.52
N ASN A 92 1.88 5.77 14.39
CA ASN A 92 1.89 6.01 15.82
C ASN A 92 2.79 5.01 16.56
N ASP A 93 3.54 5.53 17.52
CA ASP A 93 4.36 4.78 18.47
C ASP A 93 3.85 5.07 19.88
N VAL A 94 3.37 4.05 20.58
CA VAL A 94 2.87 4.19 21.95
C VAL A 94 3.64 3.26 22.85
N LYS A 95 4.16 3.80 23.97
CA LYS A 95 4.75 2.97 25.01
C LYS A 95 3.66 2.16 25.73
N TYR A 96 3.87 0.86 25.87
CA TYR A 96 3.08 0.05 26.80
C TYR A 96 3.83 -0.03 28.13
N GLY A 97 3.11 0.04 29.25
CA GLY A 97 3.73 0.06 30.58
C GLY A 97 4.19 -1.34 31.02
N ASP A 98 3.40 -2.35 30.68
CA ASP A 98 3.61 -3.75 31.00
C ASP A 98 2.95 -4.66 29.95
N VAL A 99 3.22 -5.96 30.03
CA VAL A 99 2.66 -6.93 29.08
C VAL A 99 1.13 -7.01 29.16
N GLU A 100 0.52 -6.64 30.27
CA GLU A 100 -0.94 -6.66 30.45
C GLU A 100 -1.61 -5.53 29.64
N SER A 101 -1.03 -4.33 29.68
CA SER A 101 -1.48 -3.15 28.94
C SER A 101 -1.18 -3.19 27.44
N LEU A 102 -0.20 -4.01 27.00
CA LEU A 102 0.14 -4.21 25.59
C LEU A 102 -1.09 -4.48 24.72
N ARG A 103 -2.04 -5.26 25.25
CA ARG A 103 -3.28 -5.62 24.57
C ARG A 103 -4.14 -4.41 24.28
N ASP A 104 -4.43 -3.62 25.30
CA ASP A 104 -5.37 -2.51 25.20
C ASP A 104 -4.78 -1.39 24.36
N VAL A 105 -3.47 -1.13 24.49
CA VAL A 105 -2.71 -0.22 23.61
C VAL A 105 -2.79 -0.68 22.14
N SER A 106 -2.56 -1.97 21.88
CA SER A 106 -2.64 -2.51 20.51
C SER A 106 -4.04 -2.35 19.92
N LYS A 107 -5.08 -2.63 20.71
CA LYS A 107 -6.48 -2.51 20.29
C LYS A 107 -6.84 -1.06 19.96
N GLU A 108 -6.48 -0.12 20.84
CA GLU A 108 -6.73 1.30 20.64
C GLU A 108 -6.04 1.81 19.37
N LEU A 109 -4.78 1.43 19.17
CA LEU A 109 -4.02 1.81 17.99
C LEU A 109 -4.61 1.25 16.69
N ILE A 110 -5.06 -0.01 16.69
CA ILE A 110 -5.77 -0.60 15.53
C ILE A 110 -7.03 0.19 15.21
N GLY A 111 -7.82 0.53 16.23
CA GLY A 111 -9.05 1.31 16.06
C GLY A 111 -8.79 2.68 15.46
N LYS A 112 -7.86 3.45 16.06
CA LYS A 112 -7.47 4.77 15.56
C LYS A 112 -6.97 4.71 14.12
N CYS A 113 -6.08 3.76 13.82
CA CYS A 113 -5.54 3.61 12.48
C CYS A 113 -6.62 3.23 11.46
N TYR A 114 -7.54 2.32 11.83
CA TYR A 114 -8.65 1.95 10.96
C TYR A 114 -9.57 3.13 10.67
N GLU A 115 -9.99 3.84 11.71
CA GLU A 115 -10.96 4.94 11.63
C GLU A 115 -10.39 6.10 10.80
N ASP A 116 -9.12 6.46 11.03
CA ASP A 116 -8.39 7.46 10.25
C ASP A 116 -8.30 7.06 8.76
N LEU A 117 -7.82 5.85 8.45
CA LEU A 117 -7.72 5.38 7.07
C LEU A 117 -9.09 5.29 6.39
N GLU A 118 -10.13 4.84 7.10
CA GLU A 118 -11.49 4.75 6.56
C GLU A 118 -12.06 6.14 6.27
N GLU A 119 -11.86 7.09 7.17
CA GLU A 119 -12.25 8.48 6.98
C GLU A 119 -11.53 9.07 5.77
N THR A 120 -10.20 8.96 5.70
CA THR A 120 -9.40 9.51 4.59
C THR A 120 -9.84 8.93 3.23
N VAL A 121 -9.94 7.60 3.09
CA VAL A 121 -10.32 7.01 1.79
C VAL A 121 -11.75 7.35 1.36
N ASN A 122 -12.63 7.67 2.32
CA ASN A 122 -14.01 8.06 2.02
C ASN A 122 -14.13 9.50 1.48
N HIS A 123 -13.14 10.35 1.71
CA HIS A 123 -13.07 11.70 1.13
C HIS A 123 -12.77 11.68 -0.38
N PHE A 124 -12.12 10.64 -0.88
CA PHE A 124 -11.77 10.55 -2.30
C PHE A 124 -12.88 9.92 -3.14
N LYS A 125 -13.33 10.66 -4.14
CA LYS A 125 -14.24 10.19 -5.20
C LYS A 125 -13.46 9.61 -6.38
N LYS A 126 -12.26 10.12 -6.66
CA LYS A 126 -11.42 9.72 -7.80
C LYS A 126 -9.98 9.45 -7.38
N PHE A 127 -9.27 8.63 -8.15
CA PHE A 127 -7.85 8.37 -7.88
C PHE A 127 -6.96 9.60 -8.05
N ASP A 128 -7.34 10.56 -8.90
CA ASP A 128 -6.60 11.82 -9.06
C ASP A 128 -6.61 12.65 -7.78
N GLU A 129 -7.72 12.64 -7.02
CA GLU A 129 -7.83 13.34 -5.72
C GLU A 129 -6.89 12.69 -4.69
N PHE A 130 -6.84 11.36 -4.66
CA PHE A 130 -5.88 10.60 -3.84
C PHE A 130 -4.43 10.92 -4.24
N LEU A 131 -4.14 10.93 -5.54
CA LEU A 131 -2.78 11.21 -6.03
C LEU A 131 -2.35 12.63 -5.66
N HIS A 132 -3.23 13.61 -5.84
CA HIS A 132 -2.99 14.99 -5.42
C HIS A 132 -2.72 15.06 -3.91
N PHE A 133 -3.59 14.46 -3.10
CA PHE A 133 -3.42 14.37 -1.65
C PHE A 133 -2.04 13.79 -1.28
N SER A 134 -1.67 12.65 -1.87
CA SER A 134 -0.42 11.95 -1.58
C SER A 134 0.84 12.75 -1.93
N LYS A 135 0.77 13.60 -2.96
CA LYS A 135 1.87 14.48 -3.39
C LYS A 135 1.92 15.77 -2.57
N SER A 136 0.75 16.27 -2.13
CA SER A 136 0.63 17.52 -1.36
C SER A 136 0.95 17.37 0.13
N SER A 137 1.01 16.14 0.66
CA SER A 137 1.25 15.91 2.09
C SER A 137 2.63 16.36 2.58
N GLY A 138 3.56 16.69 1.67
CA GLY A 138 4.91 17.15 1.97
C GLY A 138 5.80 16.08 2.62
N LYS A 139 5.28 14.86 2.78
CA LYS A 139 5.96 13.73 3.40
C LYS A 139 6.26 12.70 2.31
N ASN A 140 7.47 12.12 2.34
CA ASN A 140 7.86 11.05 1.41
C ASN A 140 7.23 9.71 1.85
N GLN A 141 5.90 9.61 1.75
CA GLN A 141 5.07 8.53 2.31
C GLN A 141 4.70 7.45 1.28
N LEU A 142 4.98 7.70 -0.01
CA LEU A 142 5.03 6.67 -1.05
C LEU A 142 6.48 6.37 -1.39
N TYR A 143 6.78 5.09 -1.62
CA TYR A 143 8.12 4.67 -2.02
C TYR A 143 8.48 5.16 -3.42
N ASP A 144 7.52 5.15 -4.36
CA ASP A 144 7.73 5.49 -5.75
C ASP A 144 6.52 6.21 -6.34
N TYR A 145 6.53 7.55 -6.23
CA TYR A 145 5.47 8.41 -6.78
C TYR A 145 5.38 8.33 -8.30
N ASN A 146 6.50 8.14 -9.00
CA ASN A 146 6.54 8.09 -10.46
C ASN A 146 5.87 6.82 -10.96
N LEU A 147 6.20 5.66 -10.37
CA LEU A 147 5.52 4.40 -10.69
C LEU A 147 4.02 4.50 -10.45
N PHE A 148 3.61 5.04 -9.31
CA PHE A 148 2.19 5.17 -8.96
C PHE A 148 1.42 6.02 -9.97
N ASP A 149 1.99 7.16 -10.36
CA ASP A 149 1.44 8.08 -11.36
C ASP A 149 1.29 7.38 -12.73
N MET A 150 2.35 6.71 -13.20
CA MET A 150 2.32 5.97 -14.45
C MET A 150 1.27 4.86 -14.48
N LEU A 151 1.11 4.12 -13.37
CA LEU A 151 0.09 3.08 -13.28
C LEU A 151 -1.34 3.66 -13.29
N LEU A 152 -1.56 4.83 -12.67
CA LEU A 152 -2.86 5.52 -12.76
C LEU A 152 -3.13 6.11 -14.14
N LEU A 153 -2.10 6.62 -14.83
CA LEU A 153 -2.20 7.02 -16.24
C LEU A 153 -2.57 5.83 -17.13
N ILE A 154 -1.96 4.66 -16.91
CA ILE A 154 -2.30 3.42 -17.60
C ILE A 154 -3.76 3.01 -17.34
N ASN A 155 -4.24 3.11 -16.10
CA ASN A 155 -5.64 2.88 -15.75
C ASN A 155 -6.58 3.80 -16.55
N ALA A 156 -6.19 5.06 -16.71
CA ALA A 156 -6.91 6.07 -17.49
C ALA A 156 -6.71 5.95 -19.02
N ARG A 157 -6.03 4.89 -19.50
CA ARG A 157 -5.67 4.65 -20.91
C ARG A 157 -4.78 5.74 -21.53
N LYS A 158 -4.07 6.50 -20.69
CA LYS A 158 -3.12 7.55 -21.09
C LYS A 158 -1.72 6.96 -21.33
N TYR A 159 -1.63 5.96 -22.19
CA TYR A 159 -0.40 5.18 -22.40
C TYR A 159 0.78 6.04 -22.92
N LYS A 160 0.50 7.05 -23.75
CA LYS A 160 1.53 7.96 -24.26
C LYS A 160 2.18 8.79 -23.15
N GLU A 161 1.39 9.27 -22.19
CA GLU A 161 1.87 10.04 -21.04
C GLU A 161 2.71 9.16 -20.11
N ALA A 162 2.20 7.97 -19.74
CA ALA A 162 2.92 7.01 -18.91
C ALA A 162 4.28 6.60 -19.54
N LYS A 163 4.28 6.28 -20.85
CA LYS A 163 5.50 5.96 -21.59
C LYS A 163 6.51 7.11 -21.58
N SER A 164 6.04 8.34 -21.77
CA SER A 164 6.91 9.53 -21.77
C SER A 164 7.64 9.68 -20.44
N ILE A 165 6.92 9.54 -19.32
CA ILE A 165 7.50 9.60 -17.97
C ILE A 165 8.56 8.50 -17.80
N ALA A 166 8.22 7.25 -18.07
CA ALA A 166 9.15 6.12 -17.94
C ALA A 166 10.41 6.32 -18.79
N THR A 167 10.24 6.76 -20.04
CA THR A 167 11.36 6.97 -20.97
C THR A 167 12.29 8.08 -20.48
N ASN A 168 11.72 9.16 -19.92
CA ASN A 168 12.51 10.26 -19.38
C ASN A 168 13.28 9.87 -18.11
N LEU A 169 12.70 9.02 -17.25
CA LEU A 169 13.38 8.48 -16.06
C LEU A 169 14.52 7.52 -16.45
N ILE A 170 14.28 6.61 -17.41
CA ILE A 170 15.30 5.71 -17.93
C ILE A 170 16.50 6.47 -18.50
N LYS A 171 16.25 7.56 -19.25
CA LYS A 171 17.32 8.45 -19.77
C LYS A 171 18.15 9.12 -18.68
N LYS A 172 17.59 9.29 -17.48
CA LYS A 172 18.28 9.82 -16.29
C LYS A 172 18.91 8.72 -15.44
N HIS A 173 18.90 7.46 -15.90
CA HIS A 173 19.33 6.29 -15.14
C HIS A 173 18.52 6.04 -13.87
N GLU A 174 17.24 6.41 -13.87
CA GLU A 174 16.27 6.06 -12.83
C GLU A 174 15.38 4.92 -13.33
N TYR A 175 15.31 3.82 -12.57
CA TYR A 175 14.71 2.56 -13.04
C TYR A 175 13.52 2.05 -12.21
N GLY A 176 13.22 2.72 -11.08
CA GLY A 176 12.24 2.26 -10.10
C GLY A 176 12.76 1.10 -9.25
N ARG A 177 11.94 0.62 -8.30
CA ARG A 177 12.36 -0.39 -7.32
C ARG A 177 12.35 -1.83 -7.84
N PHE A 178 11.45 -2.14 -8.77
CA PHE A 178 11.17 -3.51 -9.15
C PHE A 178 11.95 -3.90 -10.39
N SER A 179 12.55 -5.08 -10.34
CA SER A 179 13.15 -5.74 -11.49
C SER A 179 12.73 -7.21 -11.52
N ASN A 180 12.60 -7.75 -12.72
CA ASN A 180 12.33 -9.15 -12.97
C ASN A 180 13.02 -9.55 -14.28
N GLU A 181 13.59 -10.75 -14.31
CA GLU A 181 14.24 -11.31 -15.51
C GLU A 181 15.23 -10.34 -16.21
N GLY A 182 15.97 -9.55 -15.43
CA GLY A 182 16.96 -8.59 -15.95
C GLY A 182 16.39 -7.28 -16.49
N LYS A 183 15.09 -7.04 -16.34
CA LYS A 183 14.38 -5.85 -16.80
C LYS A 183 13.75 -5.09 -15.65
N ASN A 184 13.84 -3.77 -15.67
CA ASN A 184 13.31 -2.89 -14.62
C ASN A 184 11.87 -2.47 -14.91
N ILE A 185 11.14 -2.08 -13.87
CA ILE A 185 9.73 -1.74 -13.95
C ILE A 185 9.42 -0.64 -14.96
N TYR A 186 10.27 0.38 -15.11
CA TYR A 186 10.03 1.43 -16.10
C TYR A 186 10.20 0.94 -17.54
N GLU A 187 11.08 -0.03 -17.77
CA GLU A 187 11.19 -0.69 -19.07
C GLU A 187 9.94 -1.54 -19.34
N TYR A 188 9.37 -2.20 -18.31
CA TYR A 188 8.09 -2.88 -18.42
C TYR A 188 6.94 -1.93 -18.73
N ILE A 189 6.91 -0.74 -18.12
CA ILE A 189 5.92 0.30 -18.43
C ILE A 189 6.01 0.73 -19.89
N VAL A 190 7.22 0.96 -20.42
CA VAL A 190 7.43 1.34 -21.83
C VAL A 190 6.88 0.26 -22.76
N ASP A 191 7.24 -1.00 -22.53
CA ASP A 191 6.78 -2.13 -23.35
C ASP A 191 5.29 -2.34 -23.27
N TYR A 192 4.72 -2.25 -22.07
CA TYR A 192 3.27 -2.35 -21.87
C TYR A 192 2.54 -1.25 -22.64
N CYS A 193 3.01 -0.01 -22.57
CA CYS A 193 2.41 1.10 -23.30
C CYS A 193 2.56 0.93 -24.82
N ASN A 194 3.68 0.44 -25.33
CA ASN A 194 3.88 0.18 -26.76
C ASN A 194 2.88 -0.83 -27.33
N LYS A 195 2.46 -1.82 -26.53
CA LYS A 195 1.45 -2.81 -26.93
C LYS A 195 0.03 -2.24 -27.01
N HIS A 196 -0.22 -1.04 -26.48
CA HIS A 196 -1.55 -0.45 -26.33
C HIS A 196 -1.70 0.95 -26.98
N ILE A 197 -0.69 1.42 -27.71
CA ILE A 197 -0.71 2.64 -28.54
C ILE A 197 -0.87 2.23 -29.99
#